data_AF-A0A3D4QUA8-F1
#
_entry.id   AF-A0A3D4QUA8-F1
#
_cell.length_a   1.000
_cell.length_b   1.000
_cell.length_c   1.000
_cell.angle_alpha   90.00
_cell.angle_beta   90.00
_cell.angle_gamma   90.00
#
_symmetry.space_group_name_H-M   'P 1'
#
loop_
_entity.id
_entity.type
_entity.pdbx_description
1 polymer ?
#
loop_
_entity_poly.entity_id
_entity_poly.type
_entity_poly.pdbx_seq_one_letter_code
_entity_poly.pdbx_strand_id
1 'polypeptide(L)'
;MKLNKYFSLIFIALFLAINISAQSTSFRFSDQIESSGLSPKVDSISGHGAAWGDIDGDGWADLFVGVFAYGERTNMLFRNKNGKFEFDDQGVFRFPTRPTGMVFADLDNDGDLDLYFASMPLEVGKNKTLPDGTIGNSLFRNDGKGNFTNISKSSGACPSDLGGRGVAIFDYDGDGLLDILAGSDPMPGYSGSETKSSRLFKNMGNLQFIDVTKEAGIPDNVPGYGVAACDINNDGWPDFFIACNDGGNRLFINGGKGRFHENEKLNELFKWQWSGGSNMVCGVAFGDVNRDGLMDIVLGSHFQLPWFYPQPIRLFLNRGDINNELSFEEVTLQAALPPIHIKTPHVEIQDFDNDGWPDIYTSAVKYSGNSVHPIISKNSGVSGKGIPKFVTDANDVNDFPTIEELNYMRTHGTDDIFLKIQYDKRITYMAPGPVCDYNNDGLMDIFLASWWKEFPSMLLRNETVNSNNWIKIRIQDVKGINTMGLGSKIKVYKAGRLGQAEDLIGSNEICISNGYASGQTAIAHFGLGETSNVDIEVILPHNKGKITRKGVKANQLITIN
;
A
#
# COMPACT_ATOMS: atom_id res chain seq x y z
N MET A 1 54.09 27.27 -18.08
CA MET A 1 53.18 28.21 -17.37
C MET A 1 51.80 28.05 -18.01
N LYS A 2 50.71 27.66 -17.37
CA LYS A 2 50.32 27.47 -15.97
C LYS A 2 49.47 26.19 -15.90
N LEU A 3 49.80 25.30 -14.97
CA LEU A 3 48.99 24.15 -14.56
C LEU A 3 48.17 24.60 -13.34
N ASN A 4 46.84 24.47 -13.35
CA ASN A 4 46.00 24.78 -12.20
C ASN A 4 45.04 23.62 -11.92
N LYS A 5 45.31 22.96 -10.79
CA LYS A 5 44.38 22.43 -9.78
C LYS A 5 43.00 21.92 -10.26
N TYR A 6 42.85 20.60 -10.30
CA TYR A 6 41.68 19.93 -9.73
C TYR A 6 42.17 18.80 -8.81
N PHE A 7 41.75 18.92 -7.55
CA PHE A 7 42.08 18.03 -6.44
C PHE A 7 41.44 16.66 -6.65
N SER A 8 42.25 15.60 -6.59
CA SER A 8 41.78 14.25 -6.32
C SER A 8 41.36 14.17 -4.85
N LEU A 9 40.05 14.08 -4.56
CA LEU A 9 39.59 13.59 -3.26
C LEU A 9 39.58 12.07 -3.29
N ILE A 10 40.63 11.48 -2.70
CA ILE A 10 40.67 10.08 -2.32
C ILE A 10 39.79 9.95 -1.07
N PHE A 11 38.66 9.25 -1.20
CA PHE A 11 37.86 8.79 -0.05
C PHE A 11 38.68 7.72 0.68
N ILE A 12 39.34 8.11 1.77
CA ILE A 12 39.89 7.16 2.74
C ILE A 12 38.72 6.77 3.66
N ALA A 13 38.13 5.61 3.41
CA ALA A 13 37.22 4.95 4.33
C ALA A 13 38.02 4.49 5.56
N LEU A 14 37.84 5.18 6.68
CA LEU A 14 38.34 4.74 7.97
C LEU A 14 37.41 3.62 8.46
N PHE A 15 37.82 2.36 8.28
CA PHE A 15 37.16 1.22 8.91
C PHE A 15 37.41 1.28 10.42
N LEU A 16 36.49 1.87 11.18
CA LEU A 16 36.33 1.49 12.58
C LEU A 16 35.67 0.10 12.58
N ALA A 17 36.42 -0.92 12.98
CA ALA A 17 35.87 -2.22 13.33
C ALA A 17 35.04 -2.06 14.62
N ILE A 18 33.80 -1.60 14.47
CA ILE A 18 32.76 -1.80 15.48
C ILE A 18 32.44 -3.28 15.42
N ASN A 19 32.52 -3.98 16.55
CA ASN A 19 31.85 -5.27 16.72
C ASN A 19 30.35 -5.00 16.59
N ILE A 20 29.84 -4.98 15.37
CA ILE A 20 28.41 -4.99 15.08
C ILE A 20 27.99 -6.42 15.41
N SER A 21 27.49 -6.64 16.62
CA SER A 21 26.48 -7.68 16.81
C SER A 21 25.49 -7.50 15.67
N ALA A 22 25.43 -8.45 14.73
CA ALA A 22 24.46 -8.40 13.64
C ALA A 22 23.09 -8.14 14.25
N GLN A 23 22.57 -6.93 14.04
CA GLN A 23 21.33 -6.51 14.66
C GLN A 23 20.22 -7.21 13.88
N SER A 24 19.70 -8.30 14.43
CA SER A 24 18.61 -9.04 13.79
C SER A 24 17.28 -8.36 14.10
N THR A 25 16.37 -8.40 13.14
CA THR A 25 14.99 -7.94 13.30
C THR A 25 14.17 -8.91 14.15
N SER A 26 14.62 -10.17 14.29
CA SER A 26 13.92 -11.29 14.93
C SER A 26 12.60 -11.73 14.30
N PHE A 27 12.19 -11.08 13.21
CA PHE A 27 10.98 -11.43 12.48
C PHE A 27 11.02 -12.87 11.96
N ARG A 28 9.90 -13.56 12.07
CA ARG A 28 9.74 -14.94 11.60
C ARG A 28 8.48 -15.03 10.76
N PHE A 29 8.62 -15.56 9.56
CA PHE A 29 7.51 -15.79 8.66
C PHE A 29 7.56 -17.21 8.12
N SER A 30 6.38 -17.78 7.91
CA SER A 30 6.21 -19.08 7.26
C SER A 30 5.19 -18.95 6.13
N ASP A 31 5.47 -19.58 5.00
CA ASP A 31 4.52 -19.61 3.89
C ASP A 31 3.41 -20.63 4.18
N GLN A 32 2.18 -20.14 4.27
CA GLN A 32 0.97 -20.91 4.55
C GLN A 32 0.11 -21.12 3.30
N ILE A 33 0.62 -20.85 2.09
CA ILE A 33 -0.21 -20.89 0.89
C ILE A 33 -0.92 -22.24 0.66
N GLU A 34 -0.23 -23.36 0.91
CA GLU A 34 -0.83 -24.70 0.83
C GLU A 34 -1.77 -24.97 1.99
N SER A 35 -1.31 -24.72 3.22
CA SER A 35 -2.06 -25.08 4.43
C SER A 35 -3.35 -24.26 4.57
N SER A 36 -3.36 -23.04 4.03
CA SER A 36 -4.49 -22.10 4.08
C SER A 36 -5.60 -22.44 3.11
N GLY A 37 -5.38 -23.26 2.07
CA GLY A 37 -6.38 -23.60 1.05
C GLY A 37 -6.38 -22.67 -0.18
N LEU A 38 -5.47 -21.69 -0.23
CA LEU A 38 -5.31 -20.80 -1.40
C LEU A 38 -4.67 -21.53 -2.59
N SER A 39 -3.66 -22.37 -2.36
CA SER A 39 -3.12 -23.27 -3.40
C SER A 39 -4.06 -24.47 -3.63
N PRO A 40 -4.26 -24.94 -4.89
CA PRO A 40 -3.58 -24.50 -6.11
C PRO A 40 -4.30 -23.38 -6.87
N LYS A 41 -5.32 -22.76 -6.27
CA LYS A 41 -6.16 -21.78 -6.96
C LYS A 41 -5.39 -20.52 -7.31
N VAL A 42 -4.48 -20.03 -6.47
CA VAL A 42 -3.66 -18.85 -6.74
C VAL A 42 -2.27 -19.16 -7.30
N ASP A 43 -2.05 -20.37 -7.80
CA ASP A 43 -0.79 -20.76 -8.44
C ASP A 43 -0.82 -20.40 -9.93
N SER A 44 0.30 -19.99 -10.52
CA SER A 44 0.37 -19.73 -11.97
C SER A 44 -0.66 -18.72 -12.51
N ILE A 45 -1.03 -17.71 -11.73
CA ILE A 45 -2.12 -16.77 -12.05
C ILE A 45 -1.68 -15.49 -12.75
N SER A 46 -0.39 -15.13 -12.79
CA SER A 46 0.01 -13.75 -13.15
C SER A 46 -0.79 -12.71 -12.34
N GLY A 47 -0.79 -12.91 -11.03
CA GLY A 47 -1.44 -12.05 -10.05
C GLY A 47 -0.82 -10.66 -10.06
N HIS A 48 -1.67 -9.64 -10.07
CA HIS A 48 -1.23 -8.25 -10.09
C HIS A 48 -2.14 -7.35 -9.25
N GLY A 49 -3.04 -7.91 -8.43
CA GLY A 49 -3.66 -7.13 -7.37
C GLY A 49 -4.23 -8.03 -6.29
N ALA A 50 -4.38 -7.48 -5.09
CA ALA A 50 -5.05 -8.17 -3.99
C ALA A 50 -5.72 -7.19 -3.03
N ALA A 51 -6.88 -7.54 -2.48
CA ALA A 51 -7.57 -6.75 -1.46
C ALA A 51 -8.12 -7.64 -0.36
N TRP A 52 -8.01 -7.14 0.88
CA TRP A 52 -8.62 -7.72 2.07
C TRP A 52 -9.91 -7.00 2.44
N GLY A 53 -10.96 -7.74 2.81
CA GLY A 53 -12.22 -7.17 3.29
C GLY A 53 -13.13 -8.25 3.88
N ASP A 54 -13.84 -7.94 4.96
CA ASP A 54 -14.85 -8.82 5.58
C ASP A 54 -16.17 -8.63 4.81
N ILE A 55 -16.38 -9.42 3.76
CA ILE A 55 -17.44 -9.16 2.76
C ILE A 55 -18.79 -9.81 3.11
N ASP A 56 -18.82 -10.71 4.09
CA ASP A 56 -20.05 -11.29 4.66
C ASP A 56 -20.29 -10.90 6.13
N GLY A 57 -19.44 -10.05 6.71
CA GLY A 57 -19.60 -9.52 8.06
C GLY A 57 -19.39 -10.57 9.15
N ASP A 58 -18.67 -11.66 8.86
CA ASP A 58 -18.44 -12.76 9.80
C ASP A 58 -17.24 -12.54 10.74
N GLY A 59 -16.52 -11.43 10.57
CA GLY A 59 -15.37 -11.03 11.38
C GLY A 59 -14.02 -11.55 10.87
N TRP A 60 -14.00 -12.25 9.72
CA TRP A 60 -12.79 -12.73 9.07
C TRP A 60 -12.58 -11.99 7.75
N ALA A 61 -11.37 -11.43 7.56
CA ALA A 61 -11.07 -10.76 6.31
C ALA A 61 -10.94 -11.77 5.17
N ASP A 62 -11.80 -11.64 4.16
CA ASP A 62 -11.77 -12.38 2.91
C ASP A 62 -10.76 -11.77 1.93
N LEU A 63 -10.39 -12.55 0.91
CA LEU A 63 -9.34 -12.17 -0.04
C LEU A 63 -9.89 -12.15 -1.47
N PHE A 64 -9.73 -11.01 -2.14
CA PHE A 64 -9.87 -10.93 -3.60
C PHE A 64 -8.50 -10.86 -4.26
N VAL A 65 -8.31 -11.63 -5.33
CA VAL A 65 -7.06 -11.69 -6.09
C VAL A 65 -7.30 -11.34 -7.55
N GLY A 66 -6.67 -10.26 -8.00
CA GLY A 66 -6.70 -9.81 -9.38
C GLY A 66 -5.66 -10.53 -10.23
N VAL A 67 -6.12 -11.02 -11.37
CA VAL A 67 -5.35 -11.89 -12.27
C VAL A 67 -5.28 -11.23 -13.63
N PHE A 68 -4.07 -11.04 -14.17
CA PHE A 68 -3.95 -10.67 -15.58
C PHE A 68 -4.31 -11.88 -16.41
N ALA A 69 -5.46 -11.80 -17.10
CA ALA A 69 -6.05 -12.91 -17.83
C ALA A 69 -5.28 -13.26 -19.12
N TYR A 70 -4.09 -13.83 -18.96
CA TYR A 70 -3.33 -14.48 -20.02
C TYR A 70 -3.74 -15.95 -20.10
N GLY A 71 -4.92 -16.25 -20.65
CA GLY A 71 -5.46 -17.62 -20.79
C GLY A 71 -6.79 -17.80 -20.07
N GLU A 72 -7.00 -18.95 -19.42
CA GLU A 72 -8.27 -19.32 -18.78
C GLU A 72 -8.39 -18.85 -17.32
N ARG A 73 -7.30 -18.31 -16.73
CA ARG A 73 -7.31 -17.80 -15.36
C ARG A 73 -7.96 -16.41 -15.32
N THR A 74 -8.81 -16.20 -14.32
CA THR A 74 -9.56 -14.96 -14.09
C THR A 74 -9.50 -14.59 -12.61
N ASN A 75 -10.07 -13.45 -12.25
CA ASN A 75 -10.07 -12.97 -10.88
C ASN A 75 -10.74 -13.96 -9.93
N MET A 76 -10.30 -13.95 -8.68
CA MET A 76 -10.68 -14.96 -7.70
C MET A 76 -11.11 -14.30 -6.40
N LEU A 77 -12.18 -14.82 -5.81
CA LEU A 77 -12.62 -14.49 -4.48
C LEU A 77 -12.43 -15.70 -3.57
N PHE A 78 -11.97 -15.47 -2.34
CA PHE A 78 -11.78 -16.51 -1.33
C PHE A 78 -12.41 -16.09 -0.02
N ARG A 79 -13.28 -16.94 0.52
CA ARG A 79 -13.87 -16.76 1.85
C ARG A 79 -12.94 -17.24 2.93
N ASN A 80 -12.67 -16.42 3.92
CA ASN A 80 -11.87 -16.77 5.06
C ASN A 80 -12.73 -17.38 6.17
N LYS A 81 -12.61 -18.70 6.36
CA LYS A 81 -13.26 -19.46 7.42
C LYS A 81 -12.21 -19.82 8.47
N ASN A 82 -12.00 -18.88 9.39
CA ASN A 82 -11.14 -19.04 10.56
C ASN A 82 -9.66 -19.29 10.22
N GLY A 83 -9.10 -18.51 9.29
CA GLY A 83 -7.73 -18.64 8.81
C GLY A 83 -7.55 -19.70 7.72
N LYS A 84 -8.64 -20.22 7.16
CA LYS A 84 -8.66 -21.13 6.01
C LYS A 84 -9.52 -20.55 4.91
N PHE A 85 -9.05 -20.62 3.68
CA PHE A 85 -9.68 -20.00 2.53
C PHE A 85 -10.44 -21.02 1.69
N GLU A 86 -11.68 -20.71 1.39
CA GLU A 86 -12.53 -21.44 0.45
C GLU A 86 -12.71 -20.61 -0.82
N PHE A 87 -12.45 -21.20 -1.98
CA PHE A 87 -12.63 -20.52 -3.25
C PHE A 87 -14.12 -20.28 -3.54
N ASP A 88 -14.53 -19.02 -3.60
CA ASP A 88 -15.88 -18.59 -3.94
C ASP A 88 -15.96 -18.29 -5.44
N ASP A 89 -16.42 -19.30 -6.18
CA ASP A 89 -16.36 -19.34 -7.63
C ASP A 89 -17.52 -18.59 -8.29
N GLN A 90 -17.52 -17.26 -8.17
CA GLN A 90 -18.56 -16.42 -8.75
C GLN A 90 -18.29 -16.10 -10.21
N GLY A 91 -19.24 -16.45 -11.09
CA GLY A 91 -19.13 -16.24 -12.54
C GLY A 91 -18.96 -14.77 -12.95
N VAL A 92 -19.37 -13.83 -12.09
CA VAL A 92 -19.28 -12.38 -12.33
C VAL A 92 -17.83 -11.88 -12.46
N PHE A 93 -16.86 -12.61 -11.92
CA PHE A 93 -15.44 -12.30 -11.97
C PHE A 93 -14.69 -12.95 -13.14
N ARG A 94 -15.36 -13.84 -13.89
CA ARG A 94 -14.75 -14.64 -14.97
C ARG A 94 -14.75 -13.93 -16.31
N PHE A 95 -14.08 -12.80 -16.40
CA PHE A 95 -13.88 -12.07 -17.64
C PHE A 95 -12.42 -11.62 -17.78
N PRO A 96 -11.87 -11.55 -19.01
CA PRO A 96 -10.49 -11.16 -19.21
C PRO A 96 -10.27 -9.68 -18.88
N THR A 97 -9.57 -9.43 -17.77
CA THR A 97 -9.14 -8.11 -17.35
C THR A 97 -7.64 -8.12 -16.96
N ARG A 98 -7.07 -6.95 -16.72
CA ARG A 98 -5.74 -6.74 -16.13
C ARG A 98 -5.87 -5.87 -14.87
N PRO A 99 -6.49 -6.39 -13.81
CA PRO A 99 -6.80 -5.61 -12.62
C PRO A 99 -5.56 -5.38 -11.78
N THR A 100 -5.49 -4.21 -11.15
CA THR A 100 -4.36 -3.83 -10.32
C THR A 100 -4.84 -3.16 -9.04
N GLY A 101 -4.77 -1.83 -8.87
CA GLY A 101 -5.31 -1.15 -7.68
C GLY A 101 -6.75 -1.58 -7.42
N MET A 102 -7.03 -2.10 -6.23
CA MET A 102 -8.31 -2.67 -5.88
C MET A 102 -8.57 -2.50 -4.40
N VAL A 103 -9.84 -2.34 -4.04
CA VAL A 103 -10.28 -1.99 -2.69
C VAL A 103 -11.67 -2.56 -2.44
N PHE A 104 -11.90 -2.97 -1.20
CA PHE A 104 -13.23 -3.21 -0.67
C PHE A 104 -13.67 -1.97 0.12
N ALA A 105 -14.84 -1.41 -0.19
CA ALA A 105 -15.39 -0.24 0.48
C ALA A 105 -16.91 -0.24 0.46
N ASP A 106 -17.55 0.20 1.54
CA ASP A 106 -18.98 0.47 1.61
C ASP A 106 -19.29 1.78 0.88
N LEU A 107 -19.60 1.68 -0.40
CA LEU A 107 -19.72 2.84 -1.29
C LEU A 107 -21.15 3.39 -1.34
N ASP A 108 -22.17 2.70 -0.84
CA ASP A 108 -23.52 3.26 -0.73
C ASP A 108 -24.04 3.38 0.71
N ASN A 109 -23.14 3.20 1.69
CA ASN A 109 -23.40 3.31 3.14
C ASN A 109 -24.51 2.35 3.60
N ASP A 110 -24.57 1.15 3.02
CA ASP A 110 -25.55 0.12 3.38
C ASP A 110 -25.01 -0.91 4.40
N GLY A 111 -23.72 -0.80 4.73
CA GLY A 111 -23.04 -1.61 5.73
C GLY A 111 -22.30 -2.81 5.15
N ASP A 112 -22.31 -3.02 3.83
CA ASP A 112 -21.52 -4.05 3.18
C ASP A 112 -20.45 -3.52 2.21
N LEU A 113 -19.38 -4.29 2.06
CA LEU A 113 -18.24 -3.86 1.28
C LEU A 113 -18.43 -4.20 -0.20
N ASP A 114 -18.54 -3.17 -1.04
CA ASP A 114 -18.44 -3.27 -2.49
C ASP A 114 -17.00 -3.44 -2.95
N LEU A 115 -16.81 -3.90 -4.18
CA LEU A 115 -15.49 -4.07 -4.79
C LEU A 115 -15.30 -3.11 -5.95
N TYR A 116 -14.29 -2.25 -5.85
CA TYR A 116 -13.80 -1.47 -6.99
C TYR A 116 -12.38 -1.87 -7.34
N PHE A 117 -12.07 -1.99 -8.63
CA PHE A 117 -10.69 -2.11 -9.09
C PHE A 117 -10.41 -1.35 -10.37
N ALA A 118 -9.22 -0.76 -10.42
CA ALA A 118 -8.62 -0.25 -11.63
C ALA A 118 -8.10 -1.39 -12.51
N SER A 119 -8.22 -1.22 -13.83
CA SER A 119 -7.69 -2.18 -14.79
C SER A 119 -6.78 -1.50 -15.80
N MET A 120 -5.63 -2.13 -16.06
CA MET A 120 -4.77 -1.71 -17.15
C MET A 120 -5.47 -1.94 -18.50
N PRO A 121 -5.33 -1.02 -19.47
CA PRO A 121 -5.95 -1.19 -20.78
C PRO A 121 -5.35 -2.39 -21.55
N LEU A 122 -6.15 -3.03 -22.41
CA LEU A 122 -5.80 -4.24 -23.19
C LEU A 122 -5.55 -3.93 -24.67
N GLU A 123 -4.52 -4.46 -25.34
CA GLU A 123 -4.26 -4.17 -26.77
C GLU A 123 -5.46 -4.54 -27.69
N VAL A 124 -5.91 -3.59 -28.53
CA VAL A 124 -6.92 -3.86 -29.56
C VAL A 124 -6.32 -4.73 -30.66
N GLY A 125 -6.96 -5.85 -30.98
CA GLY A 125 -6.65 -6.64 -32.19
C GLY A 125 -5.60 -7.76 -32.03
N LYS A 126 -4.91 -7.86 -30.89
CA LYS A 126 -4.05 -9.03 -30.58
C LYS A 126 -4.68 -10.03 -29.61
N ASN A 127 -5.53 -9.55 -28.71
CA ASN A 127 -6.43 -10.38 -27.92
C ASN A 127 -7.84 -10.19 -28.46
N LYS A 128 -8.59 -11.28 -28.67
CA LYS A 128 -9.99 -11.22 -29.10
C LYS A 128 -10.72 -10.26 -28.14
N THR A 129 -11.28 -9.20 -28.69
CA THR A 129 -12.13 -8.26 -27.99
C THR A 129 -13.12 -9.02 -27.11
N LEU A 130 -13.29 -8.54 -25.88
CA LEU A 130 -14.31 -8.99 -24.98
C LEU A 130 -15.69 -8.95 -25.66
N PRO A 131 -16.52 -10.01 -25.56
CA PRO A 131 -17.85 -10.04 -26.16
C PRO A 131 -18.82 -8.97 -25.62
N ASP A 132 -18.53 -8.36 -24.46
CA ASP A 132 -19.43 -7.44 -23.76
C ASP A 132 -18.94 -5.97 -23.71
N GLY A 133 -17.75 -5.66 -24.21
CA GLY A 133 -17.21 -4.30 -24.31
C GLY A 133 -16.70 -3.68 -22.99
N THR A 134 -16.47 -4.45 -21.92
CA THR A 134 -15.82 -3.90 -20.70
C THR A 134 -14.32 -3.77 -20.92
N ILE A 135 -13.78 -2.55 -20.96
CA ILE A 135 -12.38 -2.27 -21.36
C ILE A 135 -11.59 -1.42 -20.36
N GLY A 136 -12.05 -1.32 -19.11
CA GLY A 136 -11.48 -0.45 -18.09
C GLY A 136 -11.75 -0.92 -16.66
N ASN A 137 -11.77 0.03 -15.72
CA ASN A 137 -12.04 -0.21 -14.31
C ASN A 137 -13.38 -0.94 -14.09
N SER A 138 -13.57 -1.55 -12.92
CA SER A 138 -14.79 -2.29 -12.62
C SER A 138 -15.29 -2.02 -11.21
N LEU A 139 -16.61 -1.97 -11.06
CA LEU A 139 -17.33 -1.83 -9.80
C LEU A 139 -18.35 -2.96 -9.66
N PHE A 140 -18.35 -3.61 -8.50
CA PHE A 140 -19.28 -4.68 -8.16
C PHE A 140 -19.99 -4.34 -6.86
N ARG A 141 -21.31 -4.42 -6.91
CA ARG A 141 -22.16 -4.27 -5.74
C ARG A 141 -22.23 -5.58 -4.95
N ASN A 142 -22.07 -5.53 -3.64
CA ASN A 142 -22.29 -6.65 -2.72
C ASN A 142 -23.76 -6.71 -2.26
N ASP A 143 -24.22 -7.85 -1.75
CA ASP A 143 -25.58 -8.05 -1.22
C ASP A 143 -25.59 -8.27 0.31
N GLY A 144 -24.51 -7.89 0.98
CA GLY A 144 -24.24 -8.15 2.39
C GLY A 144 -23.89 -9.60 2.74
N LYS A 145 -23.83 -10.50 1.75
CA LYS A 145 -23.43 -11.91 1.93
C LYS A 145 -22.23 -12.26 1.07
N GLY A 146 -21.61 -11.26 0.44
CA GLY A 146 -20.52 -11.38 -0.49
C GLY A 146 -20.93 -11.91 -1.87
N ASN A 147 -22.21 -11.85 -2.26
CA ASN A 147 -22.60 -12.17 -3.66
C ASN A 147 -22.54 -10.90 -4.50
N PHE A 148 -21.69 -10.89 -5.53
CA PHE A 148 -21.39 -9.68 -6.27
C PHE A 148 -22.19 -9.56 -7.57
N THR A 149 -22.64 -8.33 -7.86
CA THR A 149 -23.22 -7.94 -9.15
C THR A 149 -22.34 -6.90 -9.83
N ASN A 150 -21.90 -7.16 -11.06
CA ASN A 150 -21.14 -6.17 -11.84
C ASN A 150 -22.06 -5.01 -12.28
N ILE A 151 -21.79 -3.81 -11.77
CA ILE A 151 -22.55 -2.58 -12.05
C ILE A 151 -21.69 -1.54 -12.79
N SER A 152 -20.51 -1.92 -13.27
CA SER A 152 -19.53 -1.01 -13.89
C SER A 152 -20.12 -0.11 -14.98
N LYS A 153 -20.99 -0.66 -15.84
CA LYS A 153 -21.60 0.10 -16.95
C LYS A 153 -22.60 1.16 -16.50
N SER A 154 -23.28 0.93 -15.38
CA SER A 154 -24.37 1.79 -14.88
C SER A 154 -23.94 2.71 -13.74
N SER A 155 -22.74 2.55 -13.19
CA SER A 155 -22.30 3.32 -12.02
C SER A 155 -21.81 4.72 -12.36
N GLY A 156 -21.27 4.95 -13.57
CA GLY A 156 -20.61 6.20 -13.94
C GLY A 156 -19.14 6.30 -13.47
N ALA A 157 -18.68 5.41 -12.58
CA ALA A 157 -17.29 5.38 -12.09
C ALA A 157 -16.33 4.57 -13.00
N CYS A 158 -16.86 3.84 -13.98
CA CYS A 158 -16.06 2.97 -14.86
C CYS A 158 -16.23 3.33 -16.35
N PRO A 159 -15.96 4.58 -16.76
CA PRO A 159 -16.09 4.96 -18.16
C PRO A 159 -15.08 4.16 -19.01
N SER A 160 -15.49 3.78 -20.21
CA SER A 160 -14.73 2.85 -21.07
C SER A 160 -13.39 3.42 -21.58
N ASP A 161 -13.20 4.74 -21.47
CA ASP A 161 -11.98 5.45 -21.86
C ASP A 161 -11.01 5.68 -20.68
N LEU A 162 -11.29 5.08 -19.52
CA LEU A 162 -10.42 5.11 -18.35
C LEU A 162 -9.81 3.72 -18.07
N GLY A 163 -8.51 3.62 -18.32
CA GLY A 163 -7.66 2.54 -17.82
C GLY A 163 -6.71 3.08 -16.74
N GLY A 164 -6.43 2.27 -15.72
CA GLY A 164 -5.73 2.74 -14.54
C GLY A 164 -4.89 1.69 -13.81
N ARG A 165 -4.14 2.18 -12.81
CA ARG A 165 -3.29 1.35 -11.94
C ARG A 165 -3.52 1.52 -10.45
N GLY A 166 -3.77 2.74 -10.00
CA GLY A 166 -4.04 3.05 -8.59
C GLY A 166 -5.51 3.34 -8.34
N VAL A 167 -5.93 3.17 -7.09
CA VAL A 167 -7.25 3.54 -6.58
C VAL A 167 -7.06 4.13 -5.20
N ALA A 168 -7.69 5.26 -4.91
CA ALA A 168 -7.88 5.76 -3.55
C ALA A 168 -9.36 6.02 -3.27
N ILE A 169 -9.80 5.70 -2.05
CA ILE A 169 -11.16 5.89 -1.57
C ILE A 169 -11.15 6.85 -0.37
N PHE A 170 -11.92 7.93 -0.46
CA PHE A 170 -12.04 8.94 0.59
C PHE A 170 -13.26 9.83 0.35
N ASP A 171 -13.81 10.44 1.39
CA ASP A 171 -14.89 11.44 1.31
C ASP A 171 -14.27 12.82 1.05
N TYR A 172 -14.17 13.22 -0.22
CA TYR A 172 -13.35 14.38 -0.62
C TYR A 172 -13.99 15.73 -0.28
N ASP A 173 -15.32 15.78 -0.16
CA ASP A 173 -16.08 17.01 0.05
C ASP A 173 -16.90 17.06 1.35
N GLY A 174 -16.84 16.00 2.15
CA GLY A 174 -17.37 15.91 3.50
C GLY A 174 -18.85 15.58 3.59
N ASP A 175 -19.45 15.08 2.52
CA ASP A 175 -20.88 14.75 2.47
C ASP A 175 -21.23 13.39 3.09
N GLY A 176 -20.21 12.63 3.51
CA GLY A 176 -20.35 11.33 4.17
C GLY A 176 -20.45 10.15 3.21
N LEU A 177 -20.36 10.37 1.89
CA LEU A 177 -20.23 9.31 0.89
C LEU A 177 -18.76 9.14 0.52
N LEU A 178 -18.34 7.89 0.28
CA LEU A 178 -16.99 7.61 -0.17
C LEU A 178 -16.87 7.80 -1.68
N ASP A 179 -15.88 8.58 -2.11
CA ASP A 179 -15.59 8.89 -3.50
C ASP A 179 -14.39 8.09 -4.02
N ILE A 180 -14.24 8.05 -5.34
CA ILE A 180 -13.23 7.20 -6.00
C ILE A 180 -12.26 8.06 -6.79
N LEU A 181 -10.98 8.05 -6.40
CA LEU A 181 -9.88 8.56 -7.24
C LEU A 181 -9.21 7.39 -7.97
N ALA A 182 -9.43 7.32 -9.28
CA ALA A 182 -8.84 6.30 -10.14
C ALA A 182 -7.57 6.83 -10.83
N GLY A 183 -6.42 6.26 -10.47
CA GLY A 183 -5.12 6.61 -11.03
C GLY A 183 -4.94 6.07 -12.45
N SER A 184 -4.73 6.95 -13.43
CA SER A 184 -4.65 6.53 -14.83
C SER A 184 -3.28 5.98 -15.24
N ASP A 185 -3.26 5.05 -16.20
CA ASP A 185 -2.06 4.67 -16.95
C ASP A 185 -2.13 5.16 -18.40
N PRO A 186 -1.45 6.26 -18.79
CA PRO A 186 -1.59 6.91 -20.09
C PRO A 186 -0.85 6.20 -21.25
N MET A 187 -0.61 4.89 -21.15
CA MET A 187 0.18 4.16 -22.15
C MET A 187 -0.51 4.16 -23.53
N PRO A 188 0.11 4.73 -24.60
CA PRO A 188 -0.54 4.85 -25.91
C PRO A 188 -0.82 3.48 -26.55
N GLY A 189 -2.02 3.29 -27.13
CA GLY A 189 -2.30 2.18 -28.05
C GLY A 189 -2.96 0.93 -27.47
N TYR A 190 -3.71 1.04 -26.37
CA TYR A 190 -4.38 -0.08 -25.71
C TYR A 190 -5.89 0.23 -25.58
N SER A 191 -6.76 -0.72 -25.93
CA SER A 191 -8.24 -0.71 -25.94
C SER A 191 -8.93 0.46 -26.64
N GLY A 192 -8.17 1.30 -27.37
CA GLY A 192 -8.67 2.59 -27.89
C GLY A 192 -8.76 3.66 -26.80
N SER A 193 -8.28 3.37 -25.59
CA SER A 193 -8.20 4.32 -24.49
C SER A 193 -7.20 5.43 -24.82
N GLU A 194 -7.67 6.68 -24.79
CA GLU A 194 -6.84 7.87 -24.85
C GLU A 194 -6.58 8.46 -23.46
N THR A 195 -6.66 7.66 -22.37
CA THR A 195 -6.57 8.18 -21.00
C THR A 195 -5.34 9.09 -20.83
N LYS A 196 -5.55 10.35 -20.44
CA LYS A 196 -4.48 11.36 -20.27
C LYS A 196 -4.24 11.73 -18.80
N SER A 197 -5.21 11.44 -17.93
CA SER A 197 -5.19 11.84 -16.53
C SER A 197 -6.01 10.90 -15.66
N SER A 198 -5.64 10.85 -14.39
CA SER A 198 -6.42 10.26 -13.30
C SER A 198 -7.73 11.01 -13.14
N ARG A 199 -8.77 10.31 -12.64
CA ARG A 199 -10.12 10.88 -12.51
C ARG A 199 -10.66 10.72 -11.10
N LEU A 200 -11.27 11.77 -10.59
CA LEU A 200 -12.03 11.76 -9.34
C LEU A 200 -13.52 11.64 -9.66
N PHE A 201 -14.15 10.61 -9.10
CA PHE A 201 -15.56 10.33 -9.24
C PHE A 201 -16.28 10.62 -7.93
N LYS A 202 -17.10 11.67 -7.92
CA LYS A 202 -17.97 11.98 -6.81
C LYS A 202 -19.09 10.96 -6.73
N ASN A 203 -19.33 10.44 -5.54
CA ASN A 203 -20.45 9.60 -5.21
C ASN A 203 -21.72 10.43 -5.00
N MET A 204 -22.80 10.02 -5.67
CA MET A 204 -24.12 10.66 -5.59
C MET A 204 -25.11 9.82 -4.77
N GLY A 205 -24.64 8.74 -4.15
CA GLY A 205 -25.41 7.73 -3.44
C GLY A 205 -25.94 6.64 -4.36
N ASN A 206 -26.30 5.49 -3.79
CA ASN A 206 -26.80 4.32 -4.51
C ASN A 206 -25.86 3.84 -5.63
N LEU A 207 -24.54 3.92 -5.41
CA LEU A 207 -23.51 3.52 -6.35
C LEU A 207 -23.60 4.22 -7.72
N GLN A 208 -24.04 5.49 -7.71
CA GLN A 208 -24.05 6.37 -8.85
C GLN A 208 -22.96 7.43 -8.67
N PHE A 209 -22.16 7.64 -9.70
CA PHE A 209 -20.98 8.48 -9.64
C PHE A 209 -20.91 9.43 -10.83
N ILE A 210 -20.35 10.61 -10.60
CA ILE A 210 -20.08 11.62 -11.63
C ILE A 210 -18.60 12.00 -11.61
N ASP A 211 -18.00 12.13 -12.79
CA ASP A 211 -16.63 12.65 -12.91
C ASP A 211 -16.62 14.14 -12.54
N VAL A 212 -15.85 14.49 -11.50
CA VAL A 212 -15.68 15.85 -10.98
C VAL A 212 -14.23 16.33 -11.08
N THR A 213 -13.39 15.65 -11.86
CA THR A 213 -11.94 15.87 -11.91
C THR A 213 -11.61 17.36 -12.12
N LYS A 214 -12.28 18.00 -13.08
CA LYS A 214 -12.07 19.41 -13.42
C LYS A 214 -12.63 20.34 -12.35
N GLU A 215 -13.82 20.04 -11.84
CA GLU A 215 -14.53 20.80 -10.81
C GLU A 215 -13.72 20.83 -9.50
N ALA A 216 -13.13 19.69 -9.15
CA ALA A 216 -12.24 19.48 -8.02
C ALA A 216 -10.85 20.13 -8.21
N GLY A 217 -10.54 20.67 -9.39
CA GLY A 217 -9.28 21.37 -9.66
C GLY A 217 -8.10 20.47 -9.99
N ILE A 218 -8.33 19.20 -10.29
CA ILE A 218 -7.30 18.25 -10.71
C ILE A 218 -6.98 18.48 -12.20
N PRO A 219 -5.71 18.70 -12.58
CA PRO A 219 -5.34 18.89 -13.98
C PRO A 219 -5.60 17.68 -14.87
N ASP A 220 -5.70 17.91 -16.19
CA ASP A 220 -5.96 16.90 -17.21
C ASP A 220 -4.69 16.16 -17.71
N ASN A 221 -3.60 16.24 -16.94
CA ASN A 221 -2.29 15.66 -17.26
C ASN A 221 -1.61 15.01 -16.04
N VAL A 222 -2.38 14.39 -15.15
CA VAL A 222 -1.90 13.76 -13.91
C VAL A 222 -2.04 12.24 -14.02
N PRO A 223 -1.05 11.52 -14.60
CA PRO A 223 -1.08 10.07 -14.57
C PRO A 223 -0.85 9.54 -13.15
N GLY A 224 -1.46 8.41 -12.79
CA GLY A 224 -1.42 7.88 -11.43
C GLY A 224 -1.18 6.38 -11.36
N TYR A 225 0.08 6.02 -11.11
CA TYR A 225 0.53 4.63 -10.98
C TYR A 225 0.33 4.13 -9.55
N GLY A 226 0.69 4.95 -8.57
CA GLY A 226 0.35 4.82 -7.16
C GLY A 226 -0.53 5.97 -6.73
N VAL A 227 -1.55 5.70 -5.93
CA VAL A 227 -2.47 6.71 -5.42
C VAL A 227 -2.77 6.36 -3.97
N ALA A 228 -2.64 7.32 -3.07
CA ALA A 228 -3.05 7.19 -1.68
C ALA A 228 -3.68 8.52 -1.22
N ALA A 229 -4.56 8.46 -0.23
CA ALA A 229 -5.21 9.63 0.36
C ALA A 229 -5.13 9.58 1.89
N CYS A 230 -4.88 10.74 2.50
CA CYS A 230 -4.95 10.98 3.94
C CYS A 230 -5.03 12.48 4.23
N ASP A 231 -5.42 12.89 5.43
CA ASP A 231 -5.28 14.26 5.93
C ASP A 231 -3.80 14.51 6.32
N ILE A 232 -2.99 14.96 5.34
CA ILE A 232 -1.52 15.06 5.44
C ILE A 232 -1.07 16.31 6.18
N ASN A 233 -1.91 17.34 6.22
CA ASN A 233 -1.62 18.64 6.84
C ASN A 233 -2.36 18.84 8.19
N ASN A 234 -3.14 17.85 8.64
CA ASN A 234 -3.93 17.88 9.87
C ASN A 234 -5.03 18.97 9.89
N ASP A 235 -5.54 19.40 8.74
CA ASP A 235 -6.66 20.34 8.66
C ASP A 235 -8.05 19.66 8.71
N GLY A 236 -8.05 18.33 8.73
CA GLY A 236 -9.23 17.48 8.81
C GLY A 236 -9.85 17.16 7.46
N TRP A 237 -9.28 17.60 6.34
CA TRP A 237 -9.73 17.24 5.00
C TRP A 237 -8.75 16.27 4.35
N PRO A 238 -9.23 15.24 3.62
CA PRO A 238 -8.34 14.33 2.94
C PRO A 238 -7.65 15.03 1.78
N ASP A 239 -6.33 14.93 1.78
CA ASP A 239 -5.42 15.23 0.69
C ASP A 239 -5.10 13.94 -0.08
N PHE A 240 -4.41 14.05 -1.21
CA PHE A 240 -3.94 12.85 -1.91
C PHE A 240 -2.57 13.01 -2.55
N PHE A 241 -1.91 11.88 -2.73
CA PHE A 241 -0.61 11.79 -3.38
C PHE A 241 -0.71 10.87 -4.60
N ILE A 242 -0.10 11.30 -5.70
CA ILE A 242 -0.02 10.53 -6.94
C ILE A 242 1.44 10.30 -7.32
N ALA A 243 1.80 9.04 -7.48
CA ALA A 243 3.07 8.63 -8.06
C ALA A 243 2.97 8.55 -9.59
N CYS A 244 3.92 9.19 -10.27
CA CYS A 244 3.95 9.34 -11.74
C CYS A 244 5.07 8.49 -12.36
N ASN A 245 4.87 8.02 -13.60
CA ASN A 245 5.87 7.22 -14.32
C ASN A 245 7.17 7.96 -14.64
N ASP A 246 7.09 9.28 -14.80
CA ASP A 246 8.23 10.16 -15.02
C ASP A 246 8.92 10.57 -13.71
N GLY A 247 8.49 10.02 -12.57
CA GLY A 247 9.02 10.31 -11.24
C GLY A 247 8.64 11.69 -10.72
N GLY A 248 7.84 12.47 -11.44
CA GLY A 248 7.22 13.72 -10.99
C GLY A 248 6.05 13.44 -10.06
N ASN A 249 6.33 12.90 -8.88
CA ASN A 249 5.32 12.57 -7.88
C ASN A 249 4.68 13.85 -7.32
N ARG A 250 3.36 13.84 -7.13
CA ARG A 250 2.57 15.05 -6.87
C ARG A 250 1.70 14.90 -5.64
N LEU A 251 1.79 15.86 -4.74
CA LEU A 251 0.92 16.05 -3.58
C LEU A 251 -0.14 17.11 -3.91
N PHE A 252 -1.40 16.77 -3.67
CA PHE A 252 -2.55 17.63 -3.87
C PHE A 252 -3.21 17.91 -2.53
N ILE A 253 -3.28 19.19 -2.18
CA ILE A 253 -3.85 19.65 -0.91
C ILE A 253 -5.31 20.08 -1.15
N ASN A 254 -6.21 19.57 -0.32
CA ASN A 254 -7.61 19.95 -0.32
C ASN A 254 -7.74 21.30 0.39
N GLY A 255 -8.21 22.34 -0.31
CA GLY A 255 -8.45 23.67 0.26
C GLY A 255 -9.69 23.74 1.17
N GLY A 256 -10.24 22.58 1.57
CA GLY A 256 -11.53 22.42 2.21
C GLY A 256 -12.69 22.35 1.21
N LYS A 257 -13.60 21.40 1.43
CA LYS A 257 -14.81 21.15 0.60
C LYS A 257 -14.51 20.71 -0.84
N GLY A 258 -13.41 19.97 -1.03
CA GLY A 258 -13.21 19.18 -2.23
C GLY A 258 -12.65 19.93 -3.44
N ARG A 259 -11.88 21.00 -3.21
CA ARG A 259 -11.08 21.65 -4.27
C ARG A 259 -9.60 21.49 -3.96
N PHE A 260 -8.88 20.87 -4.88
CA PHE A 260 -7.47 20.56 -4.74
C PHE A 260 -6.59 21.59 -5.43
N HIS A 261 -5.39 21.77 -4.87
CA HIS A 261 -4.29 22.46 -5.51
C HIS A 261 -2.99 21.69 -5.28
N GLU A 262 -2.06 21.79 -6.21
CA GLU A 262 -0.78 21.10 -6.07
C GLU A 262 0.16 21.86 -5.15
N ASN A 263 0.94 21.10 -4.39
CA ASN A 263 2.07 21.64 -3.66
C ASN A 263 3.36 21.52 -4.49
N GLU A 264 3.53 22.41 -5.48
CA GLU A 264 4.66 22.38 -6.43
C GLU A 264 6.03 22.33 -5.74
N LYS A 265 6.19 23.04 -4.61
CA LYS A 265 7.42 23.06 -3.83
C LYS A 265 7.77 21.68 -3.27
N LEU A 266 6.78 20.98 -2.69
CA LEU A 266 6.98 19.63 -2.17
C LEU A 266 7.09 18.60 -3.30
N ASN A 267 6.41 18.80 -4.43
CA ASN A 267 6.54 17.91 -5.60
C ASN A 267 8.00 17.82 -6.09
N GLU A 268 8.75 18.92 -6.05
CA GLU A 268 10.19 18.89 -6.38
C GLU A 268 11.02 18.07 -5.38
N LEU A 269 10.64 18.04 -4.10
CA LEU A 269 11.27 17.18 -3.08
C LEU A 269 10.98 15.70 -3.34
N PHE A 270 9.73 15.38 -3.71
CA PHE A 270 9.28 14.01 -3.96
C PHE A 270 9.74 13.44 -5.30
N LYS A 271 10.33 14.27 -6.16
CA LYS A 271 10.82 13.86 -7.47
C LYS A 271 11.81 12.70 -7.36
N TRP A 272 11.55 11.62 -8.09
CA TRP A 272 12.46 10.47 -8.17
C TRP A 272 13.34 10.58 -9.40
N GLN A 273 14.66 10.45 -9.25
CA GLN A 273 15.61 10.57 -10.37
C GLN A 273 15.68 9.27 -11.20
N TRP A 274 15.95 9.39 -12.50
CA TRP A 274 16.11 8.25 -13.43
C TRP A 274 14.85 7.40 -13.68
N SER A 275 13.69 7.97 -13.36
CA SER A 275 12.37 7.52 -13.80
C SER A 275 12.17 7.69 -15.32
N GLY A 276 11.24 6.92 -15.87
CA GLY A 276 10.90 6.89 -17.30
C GLY A 276 10.75 5.47 -17.83
N GLY A 277 9.82 5.29 -18.77
CA GLY A 277 9.50 3.97 -19.33
C GLY A 277 9.07 2.99 -18.23
N SER A 278 9.81 1.88 -18.07
CA SER A 278 9.53 0.87 -17.06
C SER A 278 10.10 1.17 -15.67
N ASN A 279 10.85 2.27 -15.50
CA ASN A 279 11.34 2.74 -14.20
C ASN A 279 10.36 3.77 -13.65
N MET A 280 9.52 3.35 -12.71
CA MET A 280 8.43 4.18 -12.20
C MET A 280 8.31 4.07 -10.68
N VAL A 281 7.72 5.09 -10.06
CA VAL A 281 7.27 5.03 -8.66
C VAL A 281 5.84 4.50 -8.67
N CYS A 282 5.59 3.52 -7.81
CA CYS A 282 4.32 2.79 -7.76
C CYS A 282 3.75 2.76 -6.35
N GLY A 283 4.61 2.50 -5.35
CA GLY A 283 4.17 2.33 -3.98
C GLY A 283 4.10 3.67 -3.28
N VAL A 284 2.96 3.98 -2.68
CA VAL A 284 2.76 5.17 -1.84
C VAL A 284 2.08 4.72 -0.56
N ALA A 285 2.71 4.92 0.59
CA ALA A 285 2.11 4.63 1.88
C ALA A 285 2.22 5.83 2.82
N PHE A 286 1.16 6.07 3.57
CA PHE A 286 1.13 7.03 4.67
C PHE A 286 1.18 6.31 6.02
N GLY A 287 1.84 6.91 7.00
CA GLY A 287 1.88 6.42 8.38
C GLY A 287 2.82 7.23 9.26
N ASP A 288 2.57 7.27 10.57
CA ASP A 288 3.39 8.01 11.56
C ASP A 288 4.57 7.16 12.04
N VAL A 289 5.70 7.17 11.32
CA VAL A 289 6.82 6.26 11.61
C VAL A 289 7.66 6.72 12.81
N ASN A 290 7.51 7.95 13.26
CA ASN A 290 8.26 8.52 14.37
C ASN A 290 7.41 8.80 15.62
N ARG A 291 6.11 8.47 15.58
CA ARG A 291 5.10 8.64 16.64
C ARG A 291 4.90 10.10 17.06
N ASP A 292 4.98 11.05 16.13
CA ASP A 292 4.78 12.48 16.42
C ASP A 292 3.34 12.98 16.13
N GLY A 293 2.48 12.10 15.61
CA GLY A 293 1.09 12.40 15.27
C GLY A 293 0.90 13.03 13.90
N LEU A 294 1.96 13.11 13.08
CA LEU A 294 1.91 13.53 11.69
C LEU A 294 2.05 12.30 10.77
N MET A 295 1.34 12.28 9.64
CA MET A 295 1.50 11.20 8.67
C MET A 295 2.75 11.46 7.82
N ASP A 296 3.67 10.50 7.77
CA ASP A 296 4.86 10.49 6.92
C ASP A 296 4.57 9.79 5.58
N ILE A 297 5.49 9.91 4.62
CA ILE A 297 5.34 9.29 3.29
C ILE A 297 6.48 8.31 3.02
N VAL A 298 6.12 7.08 2.62
CA VAL A 298 7.05 6.09 2.07
C VAL A 298 6.75 5.84 0.60
N LEU A 299 7.79 5.90 -0.24
CA LEU A 299 7.71 5.64 -1.67
C LEU A 299 8.48 4.39 -2.09
N GLY A 300 7.82 3.52 -2.87
CA GLY A 300 8.34 2.28 -3.44
C GLY A 300 8.54 2.35 -4.96
N SER A 301 9.54 1.62 -5.48
CA SER A 301 9.96 1.71 -6.87
C SER A 301 9.71 0.41 -7.67
N HIS A 302 9.29 0.57 -8.92
CA HIS A 302 9.20 -0.51 -9.91
C HIS A 302 10.28 -0.30 -10.98
N PHE A 303 11.56 -0.45 -10.64
CA PHE A 303 12.67 -0.13 -11.57
C PHE A 303 13.17 -1.38 -12.29
N GLN A 304 13.53 -1.31 -13.56
CA GLN A 304 13.88 -2.50 -14.35
C GLN A 304 15.22 -3.14 -13.97
N LEU A 305 16.20 -2.37 -13.49
CA LEU A 305 17.58 -2.83 -13.26
C LEU A 305 18.16 -2.57 -11.84
N PRO A 306 17.39 -2.79 -10.75
CA PRO A 306 17.84 -2.50 -9.38
C PRO A 306 19.00 -3.40 -8.92
N TRP A 307 19.27 -4.53 -9.56
CA TRP A 307 20.46 -5.34 -9.26
C TRP A 307 21.77 -4.69 -9.72
N PHE A 308 21.76 -3.79 -10.72
CA PHE A 308 22.94 -3.00 -11.09
C PHE A 308 23.01 -1.67 -10.34
N TYR A 309 21.85 -1.06 -10.10
CA TYR A 309 21.70 0.22 -9.42
C TYR A 309 20.62 0.09 -8.35
N PRO A 310 20.94 -0.47 -7.17
CA PRO A 310 19.94 -0.74 -6.15
C PRO A 310 19.28 0.54 -5.69
N GLN A 311 17.96 0.48 -5.54
CA GLN A 311 17.13 1.60 -5.16
C GLN A 311 16.70 1.39 -3.71
N PRO A 312 16.91 2.37 -2.80
CA PRO A 312 16.22 2.33 -1.52
C PRO A 312 14.74 2.65 -1.75
N ILE A 313 13.88 2.24 -0.83
CA ILE A 313 12.64 2.98 -0.61
C ILE A 313 12.97 4.40 -0.17
N ARG A 314 12.08 5.37 -0.38
CA ARG A 314 12.30 6.74 0.11
C ARG A 314 11.35 7.08 1.24
N LEU A 315 11.88 7.62 2.32
CA LEU A 315 11.12 8.05 3.50
C LEU A 315 11.20 9.58 3.63
N PHE A 316 10.02 10.21 3.67
CA PHE A 316 9.86 11.63 3.88
C PHE A 316 9.11 11.86 5.19
N LEU A 317 9.79 12.44 6.17
CA LEU A 317 9.15 12.82 7.42
C LEU A 317 8.38 14.11 7.27
N ASN A 318 7.15 14.11 7.75
CA ASN A 318 6.35 15.29 7.91
C ASN A 318 6.90 16.10 9.09
N ARG A 319 7.18 17.38 8.86
CA ARG A 319 7.67 18.32 9.88
C ARG A 319 6.59 19.30 10.33
N GLY A 320 5.36 19.05 9.91
CA GLY A 320 4.20 19.91 10.13
C GLY A 320 4.39 21.25 9.45
N ASP A 321 3.70 22.26 9.97
CA ASP A 321 3.80 23.62 9.48
C ASP A 321 5.05 24.32 10.00
N ILE A 322 5.92 24.72 9.06
CA ILE A 322 7.05 25.59 9.34
C ILE A 322 6.82 26.89 8.57
N ASN A 323 6.63 27.99 9.31
CA ASN A 323 6.28 29.31 8.75
C ASN A 323 4.98 29.30 7.92
N ASN A 324 3.95 28.58 8.40
CA ASN A 324 2.64 28.41 7.74
C ASN A 324 2.71 27.68 6.39
N GLU A 325 3.73 26.85 6.19
CA GLU A 325 3.84 25.97 5.04
C GLU A 325 4.09 24.54 5.53
N LEU A 326 3.31 23.59 5.03
CA LEU A 326 3.54 22.16 5.21
C LEU A 326 4.96 21.83 4.74
N SER A 327 5.75 21.21 5.63
CA SER A 327 7.16 20.93 5.39
C SER A 327 7.44 19.44 5.51
N PHE A 328 8.26 18.93 4.59
CA PHE A 328 8.77 17.56 4.63
C PHE A 328 10.31 17.55 4.58
N GLU A 329 10.90 16.49 5.14
CA GLU A 329 12.33 16.21 5.04
C GLU A 329 12.53 14.77 4.54
N GLU A 330 13.30 14.57 3.47
CA GLU A 330 13.75 13.22 3.13
C GLU A 330 14.84 12.77 4.11
N VAL A 331 14.59 11.65 4.79
CA VAL A 331 15.50 11.10 5.80
C VAL A 331 16.00 9.70 5.48
N THR A 332 15.77 9.20 4.27
CA THR A 332 16.10 7.82 3.83
C THR A 332 17.47 7.34 4.34
N LEU A 333 18.53 8.10 4.08
CA LEU A 333 19.89 7.75 4.50
C LEU A 333 20.09 7.90 6.02
N GLN A 334 19.55 8.97 6.60
CA GLN A 334 19.62 9.27 8.03
C GLN A 334 18.89 8.21 8.85
N ALA A 335 17.83 7.61 8.31
CA ALA A 335 17.03 6.56 8.92
C ALA A 335 17.64 5.16 8.79
N ALA A 336 18.78 5.05 8.08
CA ALA A 336 19.48 3.79 7.81
C ALA A 336 18.68 2.80 6.95
N LEU A 337 17.83 3.30 6.04
CA LEU A 337 17.14 2.46 5.06
C LEU A 337 18.10 2.07 3.92
N PRO A 338 18.41 0.77 3.74
CA PRO A 338 19.38 0.34 2.74
C PRO A 338 18.78 0.31 1.33
N PRO A 339 19.61 0.39 0.29
CA PRO A 339 19.22 0.05 -1.07
C PRO A 339 18.75 -1.41 -1.19
N ILE A 340 17.80 -1.67 -2.08
CA ILE A 340 17.26 -3.00 -2.37
C ILE A 340 17.62 -3.39 -3.81
N HIS A 341 18.09 -4.62 -4.00
CA HIS A 341 18.59 -5.13 -5.29
C HIS A 341 17.51 -5.70 -6.21
N ILE A 342 16.23 -5.51 -5.85
CA ILE A 342 15.07 -5.90 -6.66
C ILE A 342 13.99 -4.82 -6.59
N LYS A 343 12.98 -4.93 -7.45
CA LYS A 343 11.84 -4.00 -7.47
C LYS A 343 11.02 -4.16 -6.21
N THR A 344 10.46 -3.07 -5.72
CA THR A 344 9.58 -3.03 -4.55
C THR A 344 8.38 -2.13 -4.88
N PRO A 345 7.52 -2.56 -5.82
CA PRO A 345 6.42 -1.73 -6.29
C PRO A 345 5.42 -1.44 -5.17
N HIS A 346 5.20 -2.35 -4.23
CA HIS A 346 4.34 -2.13 -3.07
C HIS A 346 5.19 -1.90 -1.80
N VAL A 347 4.73 -0.95 -0.98
CA VAL A 347 5.26 -0.58 0.34
C VAL A 347 4.10 -0.38 1.31
N GLU A 348 4.30 -0.68 2.58
CA GLU A 348 3.30 -0.45 3.63
C GLU A 348 4.00 -0.13 4.97
N ILE A 349 3.30 0.57 5.86
CA ILE A 349 3.76 0.91 7.21
C ILE A 349 2.86 0.17 8.21
N GLN A 350 3.40 -0.77 8.96
CA GLN A 350 2.70 -1.62 9.93
C GLN A 350 3.65 -2.00 11.06
N ASP A 351 3.12 -2.28 12.24
CA ASP A 351 3.92 -2.80 13.36
C ASP A 351 3.86 -4.34 13.38
N PHE A 352 4.94 -5.01 12.96
CA PHE A 352 4.93 -6.46 12.75
C PHE A 352 5.30 -7.27 14.00
N ASP A 353 5.86 -6.67 15.03
CA ASP A 353 6.17 -7.35 16.30
C ASP A 353 5.46 -6.76 17.52
N ASN A 354 4.53 -5.86 17.28
CA ASN A 354 3.70 -5.21 18.29
C ASN A 354 4.50 -4.39 19.31
N ASP A 355 5.76 -4.00 19.04
CA ASP A 355 6.59 -3.21 19.97
C ASP A 355 6.18 -1.73 20.08
N GLY A 356 5.23 -1.33 19.24
CA GLY A 356 4.61 -0.03 19.11
C GLY A 356 5.26 0.86 18.05
N TRP A 357 6.43 0.50 17.52
CA TRP A 357 7.12 1.29 16.49
C TRP A 357 6.68 0.79 15.12
N PRO A 358 6.04 1.62 14.29
CA PRO A 358 5.67 1.18 12.95
C PRO A 358 6.91 0.86 12.12
N ASP A 359 6.94 -0.33 11.54
CA ASP A 359 7.95 -0.83 10.62
C ASP A 359 7.60 -0.48 9.17
N ILE A 360 8.56 -0.64 8.26
CA ILE A 360 8.32 -0.46 6.83
C ILE A 360 8.51 -1.77 6.09
N TYR A 361 7.47 -2.21 5.39
CA TYR A 361 7.46 -3.43 4.57
C TYR A 361 7.55 -3.10 3.08
N THR A 362 8.14 -4.02 2.31
CA THR A 362 8.17 -3.97 0.84
C THR A 362 7.76 -5.32 0.23
N SER A 363 7.17 -5.32 -0.97
CA SER A 363 6.73 -6.55 -1.65
C SER A 363 7.84 -7.44 -2.23
N ALA A 364 9.02 -7.42 -1.61
CA ALA A 364 10.15 -8.27 -1.95
C ALA A 364 10.49 -9.24 -0.82
N VAL A 365 10.97 -10.42 -1.19
CA VAL A 365 11.40 -11.46 -0.25
C VAL A 365 12.75 -12.02 -0.67
N LYS A 366 13.60 -12.35 0.31
CA LYS A 366 14.81 -13.14 0.13
C LYS A 366 14.60 -14.54 0.67
N TYR A 367 15.37 -15.50 0.18
CA TYR A 367 15.26 -16.88 0.63
C TYR A 367 16.59 -17.39 1.22
N SER A 368 16.47 -18.29 2.18
CA SER A 368 17.55 -19.13 2.69
C SER A 368 17.09 -20.58 2.67
N GLY A 369 17.49 -21.31 1.63
CA GLY A 369 16.91 -22.61 1.32
C GLY A 369 15.41 -22.48 1.01
N ASN A 370 14.56 -23.12 1.81
CA ASN A 370 13.10 -23.01 1.68
C ASN A 370 12.48 -21.92 2.56
N SER A 371 13.25 -21.33 3.48
CA SER A 371 12.76 -20.26 4.35
C SER A 371 12.61 -18.98 3.56
N VAL A 372 11.47 -18.31 3.74
CA VAL A 372 11.16 -17.02 3.10
C VAL A 372 11.35 -15.91 4.13
N HIS A 373 12.04 -14.85 3.74
CA HIS A 373 12.36 -13.69 4.57
C HIS A 373 11.84 -12.44 3.86
N PRO A 374 10.65 -11.92 4.24
CA PRO A 374 10.16 -10.67 3.70
C PRO A 374 11.10 -9.52 4.06
N ILE A 375 11.28 -8.57 3.14
CA ILE A 375 12.10 -7.38 3.38
C ILE A 375 11.25 -6.40 4.20
N ILE A 376 11.42 -6.47 5.52
CA ILE A 376 10.83 -5.57 6.50
C ILE A 376 11.97 -4.82 7.20
N SER A 377 11.88 -3.50 7.18
CA SER A 377 12.74 -2.60 7.92
C SER A 377 12.14 -2.37 9.30
N LYS A 378 12.69 -3.04 10.32
CA LYS A 378 12.25 -2.91 11.71
C LYS A 378 12.61 -1.54 12.28
N ASN A 379 11.65 -0.84 12.85
CA ASN A 379 11.87 0.44 13.51
C ASN A 379 12.38 0.22 14.93
N SER A 380 13.57 0.75 15.23
CA SER A 380 14.21 0.65 16.55
C SER A 380 14.02 1.92 17.39
N GLY A 381 13.07 2.77 17.01
CA GLY A 381 12.78 4.06 17.63
C GLY A 381 13.51 5.23 16.97
N VAL A 382 13.41 6.39 17.63
CA VAL A 382 13.84 7.68 17.07
C VAL A 382 15.09 8.23 17.76
N SER A 383 15.91 8.93 16.98
CA SER A 383 16.98 9.80 17.50
C SER A 383 16.43 11.10 18.10
N GLY A 384 17.26 11.89 18.79
CA GLY A 384 16.83 13.15 19.43
C GLY A 384 16.27 14.23 18.50
N LYS A 385 16.35 14.08 17.17
CA LYS A 385 15.70 14.95 16.17
C LYS A 385 14.39 14.36 15.60
N GLY A 386 13.86 13.30 16.22
CA GLY A 386 12.66 12.60 15.73
C GLY A 386 12.89 11.84 14.42
N ILE A 387 14.15 11.55 14.05
CA ILE A 387 14.46 10.71 12.88
C ILE A 387 14.46 9.25 13.33
N PRO A 388 13.61 8.37 12.76
CA PRO A 388 13.57 6.94 13.10
C PRO A 388 14.85 6.24 12.68
N LYS A 389 15.13 5.08 13.26
CA LYS A 389 16.25 4.21 12.92
C LYS A 389 15.74 2.84 12.56
N PHE A 390 16.05 2.40 11.35
CA PHE A 390 15.64 1.11 10.86
C PHE A 390 16.79 0.10 10.84
N VAL A 391 16.42 -1.15 11.06
CA VAL A 391 17.30 -2.32 10.93
C VAL A 391 16.65 -3.26 9.91
N THR A 392 17.42 -3.80 8.97
CA THR A 392 16.91 -4.70 7.92
C THR A 392 17.89 -5.84 7.70
N ASP A 393 17.67 -6.97 8.36
CA ASP A 393 18.53 -8.16 8.22
C ASP A 393 18.16 -9.03 7.02
N ALA A 394 17.01 -8.79 6.38
CA ALA A 394 16.62 -9.48 5.16
C ALA A 394 17.68 -9.34 4.04
N ASN A 395 18.35 -8.19 3.95
CA ASN A 395 19.43 -7.95 2.99
C ASN A 395 20.64 -8.89 3.20
N ASP A 396 20.86 -9.37 4.42
CA ASP A 396 21.98 -10.24 4.79
C ASP A 396 21.64 -11.74 4.67
N VAL A 397 20.38 -12.11 4.35
CA VAL A 397 19.91 -13.50 4.25
C VAL A 397 20.69 -14.35 3.25
N ASN A 398 21.17 -13.72 2.17
CA ASN A 398 22.05 -14.34 1.18
C ASN A 398 22.91 -13.27 0.49
N ASP A 399 23.89 -13.72 -0.29
CA ASP A 399 24.88 -12.88 -0.97
C ASP A 399 24.44 -12.34 -2.34
N PHE A 400 23.14 -12.34 -2.66
CA PHE A 400 22.66 -11.79 -3.92
C PHE A 400 22.82 -10.25 -3.99
N PRO A 401 23.28 -9.70 -5.14
CA PRO A 401 23.78 -10.40 -6.32
C PRO A 401 25.28 -10.74 -6.23
N THR A 402 25.64 -11.95 -6.63
CA THR A 402 27.04 -12.37 -6.81
C THR A 402 27.62 -11.87 -8.14
N ILE A 403 28.94 -11.87 -8.29
CA ILE A 403 29.62 -11.53 -9.56
C ILE A 403 29.16 -12.44 -10.71
N GLU A 404 28.93 -13.73 -10.44
CA GLU A 404 28.45 -14.68 -11.45
C GLU A 404 27.03 -14.32 -11.92
N GLU A 405 26.13 -14.00 -10.98
CA GLU A 405 24.77 -13.55 -11.30
C GLU A 405 24.79 -12.23 -12.08
N LEU A 406 25.63 -11.26 -11.70
CA LEU A 406 25.81 -10.01 -12.45
C LEU A 406 26.33 -10.26 -13.88
N ASN A 407 27.21 -11.24 -14.08
CA ASN A 407 27.70 -11.61 -15.41
C ASN A 407 26.61 -12.34 -16.24
N TYR A 408 25.83 -13.21 -15.60
CA TYR A 408 24.69 -13.88 -16.22
C TYR A 408 23.66 -12.85 -16.70
N MET A 409 23.28 -11.90 -15.84
CA MET A 409 22.38 -10.78 -16.15
C MET A 409 22.82 -9.98 -17.39
N ARG A 410 24.13 -9.77 -17.56
CA ARG A 410 24.69 -9.02 -18.70
C ARG A 410 24.59 -9.78 -20.03
N THR A 411 24.47 -11.10 -20.00
CA THR A 411 24.64 -11.96 -21.18
C THR A 411 23.37 -12.68 -21.63
N HIS A 412 22.37 -12.86 -20.77
CA HIS A 412 21.17 -13.66 -21.06
C HIS A 412 19.85 -12.85 -21.09
N GLY A 413 19.88 -11.55 -20.76
CA GLY A 413 18.67 -10.70 -20.77
C GLY A 413 17.90 -10.70 -19.44
N THR A 414 16.86 -9.87 -19.34
CA THR A 414 16.14 -9.62 -18.07
C THR A 414 15.21 -10.75 -17.65
N ASP A 415 14.54 -11.40 -18.60
CA ASP A 415 13.50 -12.38 -18.26
C ASP A 415 14.15 -13.69 -17.77
N ASP A 416 15.24 -14.11 -18.42
CA ASP A 416 16.02 -15.30 -18.04
C ASP A 416 16.59 -15.19 -16.62
N ILE A 417 17.07 -14.01 -16.21
CA ILE A 417 17.59 -13.84 -14.84
C ILE A 417 16.46 -13.91 -13.80
N PHE A 418 15.29 -13.31 -14.04
CA PHE A 418 14.19 -13.36 -13.08
C PHE A 418 13.73 -14.80 -12.82
N LEU A 419 13.70 -15.64 -13.85
CA LEU A 419 13.43 -17.06 -13.68
C LEU A 419 14.54 -17.74 -12.88
N LYS A 420 15.82 -17.52 -13.26
CA LYS A 420 16.97 -18.12 -12.58
C LYS A 420 17.00 -17.80 -11.08
N ILE A 421 16.90 -16.53 -10.69
CA ILE A 421 17.01 -16.12 -9.28
C ILE A 421 15.86 -16.66 -8.42
N GLN A 422 14.70 -16.90 -9.02
CA GLN A 422 13.56 -17.51 -8.34
C GLN A 422 13.72 -19.03 -8.20
N TYR A 423 14.14 -19.72 -9.26
CA TYR A 423 14.48 -21.15 -9.18
C TYR A 423 15.59 -21.43 -8.17
N ASP A 424 16.61 -20.57 -8.14
CA ASP A 424 17.72 -20.65 -7.20
C ASP A 424 17.36 -20.16 -5.78
N LYS A 425 16.11 -19.69 -5.58
CA LYS A 425 15.60 -19.12 -4.33
C LYS A 425 16.58 -18.09 -3.75
N ARG A 426 16.75 -16.98 -4.47
CA ARG A 426 17.65 -15.89 -4.10
C ARG A 426 16.85 -14.71 -3.58
N ILE A 427 16.11 -14.08 -4.47
CA ILE A 427 15.26 -12.92 -4.18
C ILE A 427 14.15 -12.85 -5.22
N THR A 428 12.95 -12.40 -4.83
CA THR A 428 11.87 -12.09 -5.77
C THR A 428 11.07 -10.90 -5.28
N TYR A 429 10.15 -10.42 -6.13
CA TYR A 429 9.19 -9.39 -5.82
C TYR A 429 7.83 -9.72 -6.42
N MET A 430 6.78 -9.18 -5.80
CA MET A 430 5.42 -9.18 -6.35
C MET A 430 4.92 -7.74 -6.54
N ALA A 431 3.94 -7.57 -7.44
CA ALA A 431 3.29 -6.27 -7.66
C ALA A 431 2.48 -5.84 -6.42
N PRO A 432 1.47 -6.60 -5.98
CA PRO A 432 0.78 -6.36 -4.71
C PRO A 432 1.45 -7.05 -3.53
N GLY A 433 1.20 -6.53 -2.33
CA GLY A 433 1.63 -7.14 -1.06
C GLY A 433 0.77 -6.76 0.14
N PRO A 434 -0.58 -6.69 0.05
CA PRO A 434 -1.38 -6.11 1.13
C PRO A 434 -1.25 -6.91 2.44
N VAL A 435 -1.22 -6.17 3.55
CA VAL A 435 -1.06 -6.73 4.89
C VAL A 435 -2.43 -6.89 5.59
N CYS A 436 -2.62 -7.97 6.34
CA CYS A 436 -3.81 -8.23 7.17
C CYS A 436 -3.50 -9.25 8.28
N ASP A 437 -4.11 -9.13 9.44
CA ASP A 437 -4.17 -10.20 10.44
C ASP A 437 -5.28 -11.19 10.06
N TYR A 438 -4.99 -12.10 9.12
CA TYR A 438 -6.02 -12.93 8.48
C TYR A 438 -6.53 -14.05 9.38
N ASN A 439 -5.75 -14.44 10.40
CA ASN A 439 -6.08 -15.50 11.33
C ASN A 439 -6.53 -14.98 12.71
N ASN A 440 -6.63 -13.65 12.88
CA ASN A 440 -7.02 -12.97 14.10
C ASN A 440 -6.13 -13.30 15.32
N ASP A 441 -4.83 -13.53 15.11
CA ASP A 441 -3.87 -13.77 16.20
C ASP A 441 -3.19 -12.50 16.72
N GLY A 442 -3.40 -11.36 16.04
CA GLY A 442 -2.88 -10.05 16.41
C GLY A 442 -1.50 -9.71 15.84
N LEU A 443 -0.92 -10.59 15.03
CA LEU A 443 0.24 -10.31 14.20
C LEU A 443 -0.19 -10.02 12.77
N MET A 444 0.51 -9.10 12.13
CA MET A 444 0.20 -8.70 10.76
C MET A 444 0.84 -9.68 9.77
N ASP A 445 0.04 -10.26 8.87
CA ASP A 445 0.45 -11.22 7.84
C ASP A 445 0.45 -10.60 6.44
N ILE A 446 1.09 -11.27 5.48
CA ILE A 446 1.33 -10.71 4.14
C ILE A 446 0.83 -11.68 3.07
N PHE A 447 0.02 -11.20 2.13
CA PHE A 447 -0.28 -11.94 0.89
C PHE A 447 0.47 -11.36 -0.30
N LEU A 448 1.15 -12.21 -1.06
CA LEU A 448 1.99 -11.87 -2.21
C LEU A 448 1.48 -12.59 -3.45
N ALA A 449 0.66 -11.92 -4.26
CA ALA A 449 0.12 -12.50 -5.50
C ALA A 449 1.22 -12.62 -6.56
N SER A 450 1.50 -13.85 -7.01
CA SER A 450 2.61 -14.10 -7.93
C SER A 450 2.30 -13.65 -9.35
N TRP A 451 3.09 -12.71 -9.84
CA TRP A 451 3.09 -12.30 -11.25
C TRP A 451 3.67 -13.38 -12.19
N TRP A 452 4.54 -14.22 -11.65
CA TRP A 452 5.24 -15.26 -12.42
C TRP A 452 4.39 -16.50 -12.52
N LYS A 453 4.16 -17.01 -13.73
CA LYS A 453 3.32 -18.19 -13.92
C LYS A 453 4.00 -19.47 -13.42
N GLU A 454 5.32 -19.44 -13.38
CA GLU A 454 6.19 -20.53 -12.99
C GLU A 454 6.25 -20.71 -11.46
N PHE A 455 5.86 -19.68 -10.69
CA PHE A 455 6.03 -19.66 -9.24
C PHE A 455 4.71 -19.39 -8.51
N PRO A 456 4.48 -20.04 -7.35
CA PRO A 456 3.25 -19.86 -6.59
C PRO A 456 3.18 -18.46 -5.97
N SER A 457 1.95 -18.01 -5.67
CA SER A 457 1.72 -16.90 -4.74
C SER A 457 2.13 -17.33 -3.32
N MET A 458 2.32 -16.39 -2.40
CA MET A 458 2.67 -16.70 -1.01
C MET A 458 1.65 -16.09 -0.04
N LEU A 459 1.35 -16.80 1.04
CA LEU A 459 0.67 -16.25 2.21
C LEU A 459 1.64 -16.37 3.38
N LEU A 460 2.36 -15.30 3.68
CA LEU A 460 3.36 -15.30 4.74
C LEU A 460 2.68 -14.99 6.06
N ARG A 461 2.53 -16.02 6.90
CA ARG A 461 2.06 -15.85 8.27
C ARG A 461 3.21 -15.38 9.15
N ASN A 462 2.97 -14.33 9.93
CA ASN A 462 3.90 -13.84 10.92
C ASN A 462 3.88 -14.74 12.16
N GLU A 463 5.04 -15.28 12.52
CA GLU A 463 5.25 -16.18 13.66
C GLU A 463 6.29 -15.59 14.62
N THR A 464 6.45 -14.27 14.59
CA THR A 464 7.39 -13.56 15.46
C THR A 464 7.03 -13.82 16.92
N VAL A 465 7.98 -14.38 17.67
CA VAL A 465 7.78 -14.76 19.06
C VAL A 465 8.11 -13.58 19.96
N ASN A 466 7.08 -12.95 20.51
CA ASN A 466 7.20 -11.88 21.50
C ASN A 466 6.06 -11.99 22.53
N SER A 467 6.10 -11.15 23.56
CA SER A 467 5.03 -11.00 24.57
C SER A 467 4.38 -9.61 24.49
N ASN A 468 4.49 -8.97 23.34
CA ASN A 468 3.98 -7.62 23.14
C ASN A 468 2.46 -7.65 22.98
N ASN A 469 1.81 -6.62 23.48
CA ASN A 469 0.38 -6.44 23.37
C ASN A 469 0.06 -5.62 22.12
N TRP A 470 -1.18 -5.70 21.65
CA TRP A 470 -1.67 -4.97 20.48
C TRP A 470 -3.08 -4.45 20.71
N ILE A 471 -3.55 -3.55 19.85
CA ILE A 471 -4.97 -3.19 19.77
C ILE A 471 -5.34 -2.96 18.30
N LYS A 472 -6.46 -3.55 17.85
CA LYS A 472 -7.07 -3.23 16.57
C LYS A 472 -8.27 -2.32 16.81
N ILE A 473 -8.44 -1.28 16.02
CA ILE A 473 -9.50 -0.27 16.18
C ILE A 473 -10.24 -0.12 14.86
N ARG A 474 -11.55 -0.39 14.90
CA ARG A 474 -12.49 -0.16 13.79
C ARG A 474 -13.39 1.01 14.15
N ILE A 475 -13.57 1.96 13.23
CA ILE A 475 -14.59 3.00 13.35
C ILE A 475 -15.74 2.58 12.43
N GLN A 476 -16.96 2.55 12.95
CA GLN A 476 -18.09 2.05 12.18
C GLN A 476 -19.38 2.80 12.53
N ASP A 477 -20.18 3.15 11.52
CA ASP A 477 -21.53 3.72 11.68
C ASP A 477 -21.59 4.99 12.55
N VAL A 478 -20.50 5.76 12.62
CA VAL A 478 -20.45 7.02 13.36
C VAL A 478 -21.26 8.07 12.61
N LYS A 479 -22.29 8.62 13.27
CA LYS A 479 -23.19 9.60 12.66
C LYS A 479 -22.43 10.81 12.10
N GLY A 480 -22.66 11.08 10.81
CA GLY A 480 -22.20 12.28 10.13
C GLY A 480 -20.92 12.10 9.32
N ILE A 481 -20.30 10.93 9.35
CA ILE A 481 -19.19 10.54 8.46
C ILE A 481 -19.58 9.28 7.68
N ASN A 482 -18.73 8.85 6.75
CA ASN A 482 -18.89 7.57 6.05
C ASN A 482 -18.92 6.39 7.04
N THR A 483 -19.65 5.32 6.68
CA THR A 483 -19.91 4.16 7.55
C THR A 483 -18.65 3.40 7.97
N MET A 484 -17.58 3.47 7.16
CA MET A 484 -16.29 2.84 7.44
C MET A 484 -15.35 3.70 8.30
N GLY A 485 -15.73 4.95 8.60
CA GLY A 485 -14.90 5.91 9.32
C GLY A 485 -13.58 6.27 8.63
N LEU A 486 -13.45 6.07 7.31
CA LEU A 486 -12.25 6.45 6.55
C LEU A 486 -11.95 7.94 6.73
N GLY A 487 -10.65 8.26 6.86
CA GLY A 487 -10.18 9.60 7.20
C GLY A 487 -10.20 9.93 8.70
N SER A 488 -10.68 9.02 9.56
CA SER A 488 -10.57 9.20 11.02
C SER A 488 -9.14 8.99 11.46
N LYS A 489 -8.60 9.96 12.21
CA LYS A 489 -7.26 9.90 12.82
C LYS A 489 -7.35 9.36 14.23
N ILE A 490 -6.68 8.24 14.48
CA ILE A 490 -6.68 7.54 15.75
C ILE A 490 -5.36 7.82 16.46
N LYS A 491 -5.44 8.24 17.73
CA LYS A 491 -4.30 8.41 18.63
C LYS A 491 -4.46 7.51 19.84
N VAL A 492 -3.43 6.73 20.12
CA VAL A 492 -3.39 5.80 21.26
C VAL A 492 -2.40 6.32 22.28
N TYR A 493 -2.83 6.48 23.53
CA TYR A 493 -2.03 7.01 24.63
C TYR A 493 -1.91 5.97 25.74
N LYS A 494 -0.89 6.11 26.59
CA LYS A 494 -0.85 5.39 27.88
C LYS A 494 -2.13 5.68 28.68
N ALA A 495 -2.66 4.65 29.36
CA ALA A 495 -3.88 4.81 30.14
C ALA A 495 -3.79 5.94 31.18
N GLY A 496 -4.81 6.80 31.25
CA GLY A 496 -4.86 7.97 32.12
C GLY A 496 -4.06 9.18 31.61
N ARG A 497 -3.45 9.09 30.42
CA ARG A 497 -2.58 10.13 29.83
C ARG A 497 -3.12 10.69 28.51
N LEU A 498 -4.42 10.49 28.24
CA LEU A 498 -5.11 11.02 27.07
C LEU A 498 -4.72 12.47 26.73
N GLY A 499 -4.25 12.69 25.51
CA GLY A 499 -3.89 14.01 24.97
C GLY A 499 -2.50 14.53 25.37
N GLN A 500 -1.71 13.77 26.13
CA GLN A 500 -0.34 14.15 26.50
C GLN A 500 0.63 13.63 25.44
N ALA A 501 1.27 14.53 24.70
CA ALA A 501 2.08 14.21 23.53
C ALA A 501 3.26 13.27 23.88
N GLU A 502 3.87 13.46 25.04
CA GLU A 502 4.96 12.62 25.55
C GLU A 502 4.55 11.17 25.89
N ASP A 503 3.23 10.92 25.97
CA ASP A 503 2.65 9.62 26.29
C ASP A 503 1.83 9.04 25.12
N LEU A 504 1.97 9.62 23.92
CA LEU A 504 1.47 9.04 22.67
C LEU A 504 2.24 7.74 22.38
N ILE A 505 1.50 6.65 22.25
CA ILE A 505 2.03 5.33 21.87
C ILE A 505 2.08 5.22 20.34
N GLY A 506 1.08 5.74 19.64
CA GLY A 506 1.06 5.78 18.18
C GLY A 506 -0.13 6.58 17.66
N SER A 507 -0.02 7.03 16.41
CA SER A 507 -1.08 7.69 15.66
C SER A 507 -1.20 7.05 14.28
N ASN A 508 -2.41 6.88 13.77
CA ASN A 508 -2.62 6.48 12.38
C ASN A 508 -3.95 7.00 11.87
N GLU A 509 -4.08 7.14 10.55
CA GLU A 509 -5.34 7.45 9.90
C GLU A 509 -5.92 6.20 9.24
N ILE A 510 -7.25 6.04 9.28
CA ILE A 510 -7.90 4.92 8.59
C ILE A 510 -7.92 5.21 7.08
N CYS A 511 -7.01 4.54 6.37
CA CYS A 511 -6.90 4.54 4.92
C CYS A 511 -6.89 3.09 4.40
N ILE A 512 -7.39 2.84 3.20
CA ILE A 512 -7.48 1.48 2.60
C ILE A 512 -6.75 1.35 1.26
N SER A 513 -5.92 2.35 0.92
CA SER A 513 -5.31 2.51 -0.40
C SER A 513 -3.81 2.75 -0.31
N ASN A 514 -3.12 2.00 0.55
CA ASN A 514 -1.67 2.08 0.72
C ASN A 514 -0.94 1.08 -0.19
N GLY A 515 0.24 1.50 -0.64
CA GLY A 515 1.15 0.71 -1.47
C GLY A 515 0.81 0.76 -2.95
N TYR A 516 0.93 -0.39 -3.62
CA TYR A 516 0.62 -0.54 -5.05
C TYR A 516 -0.20 -1.80 -5.27
N ALA A 517 -1.24 -1.67 -6.11
CA ALA A 517 -2.11 -2.77 -6.50
C ALA A 517 -2.78 -3.53 -5.33
N SER A 518 -2.97 -2.83 -4.22
CA SER A 518 -3.34 -3.42 -2.93
C SER A 518 -4.51 -2.67 -2.29
N GLY A 519 -5.36 -3.40 -1.58
CA GLY A 519 -6.40 -2.86 -0.71
C GLY A 519 -6.31 -3.46 0.69
N GLN A 520 -6.33 -2.60 1.71
CA GLN A 520 -6.28 -2.98 3.12
C GLN A 520 -7.67 -2.93 3.76
N THR A 521 -7.84 -3.58 4.92
CA THR A 521 -9.06 -3.44 5.73
C THR A 521 -9.11 -2.06 6.39
N ALA A 522 -10.29 -1.49 6.61
CA ALA A 522 -10.49 -0.28 7.40
C ALA A 522 -10.39 -0.52 8.92
N ILE A 523 -9.23 -1.04 9.35
CA ILE A 523 -8.92 -1.34 10.74
C ILE A 523 -7.50 -0.84 11.01
N ALA A 524 -7.35 0.05 11.99
CA ALA A 524 -6.04 0.48 12.44
C ALA A 524 -5.47 -0.52 13.44
N HIS A 525 -4.24 -0.97 13.23
CA HIS A 525 -3.48 -1.80 14.15
C HIS A 525 -2.41 -0.96 14.86
N PHE A 526 -2.23 -1.21 16.16
CA PHE A 526 -1.16 -0.63 16.95
C PHE A 526 -0.53 -1.70 17.84
N GLY A 527 0.79 -1.87 17.76
CA GLY A 527 1.52 -2.50 18.84
C GLY A 527 1.59 -1.60 20.06
N LEU A 528 1.64 -2.23 21.23
CA LEU A 528 1.57 -1.58 22.53
C LEU A 528 2.76 -1.95 23.41
N GLY A 529 3.65 -2.82 22.94
CA GLY A 529 4.73 -3.40 23.73
C GLY A 529 4.18 -4.02 25.01
N GLU A 530 4.73 -3.64 26.17
CA GLU A 530 4.29 -4.16 27.47
C GLU A 530 2.96 -3.56 27.98
N THR A 531 2.37 -2.59 27.27
CA THR A 531 1.19 -1.86 27.74
C THR A 531 -0.09 -2.69 27.65
N SER A 532 -0.77 -2.89 28.77
CA SER A 532 -2.01 -3.71 28.86
C SER A 532 -3.31 -2.91 28.81
N ASN A 533 -3.25 -1.59 29.00
CA ASN A 533 -4.39 -0.69 28.92
C ASN A 533 -3.99 0.65 28.28
N VAL A 534 -4.88 1.20 27.45
CA VAL A 534 -4.66 2.44 26.71
C VAL A 534 -5.86 3.38 26.77
N ASP A 535 -5.61 4.66 26.55
CA ASP A 535 -6.65 5.63 26.20
C ASP A 535 -6.61 5.87 24.68
N ILE A 536 -7.77 5.94 24.05
CA ILE A 536 -7.93 6.13 22.60
C ILE A 536 -8.65 7.45 22.36
N GLU A 537 -8.09 8.29 21.49
CA GLU A 537 -8.77 9.45 20.88
C GLU A 537 -8.96 9.20 19.39
N VAL A 538 -10.20 9.32 18.91
CA VAL A 538 -10.54 9.30 17.49
C VAL A 538 -10.92 10.72 17.12
N ILE A 539 -10.20 11.31 16.18
CA ILE A 539 -10.51 12.60 15.56
C ILE A 539 -11.26 12.29 14.27
N LEU A 540 -12.52 12.73 14.19
CA LEU A 540 -13.37 12.46 13.04
C LEU A 540 -12.98 13.38 11.87
N PRO A 541 -13.06 12.90 10.62
CA PRO A 541 -12.75 13.71 9.44
C PRO A 541 -13.68 14.92 9.32
N HIS A 542 -13.28 15.85 8.47
CA HIS A 542 -13.98 17.10 8.14
C HIS A 542 -14.26 17.97 9.38
N ASN A 543 -13.41 17.87 10.40
CA ASN A 543 -13.56 18.56 11.68
C ASN A 543 -14.88 18.24 12.40
N LYS A 544 -15.45 17.03 12.21
CA LYS A 544 -16.76 16.64 12.77
C LYS A 544 -16.71 16.26 14.27
N GLY A 545 -15.56 16.42 14.91
CA GLY A 545 -15.40 16.29 16.35
C GLY A 545 -14.47 15.14 16.74
N LYS A 546 -14.64 14.64 17.96
CA LYS A 546 -13.79 13.58 18.50
C LYS A 546 -14.53 12.63 19.43
N ILE A 547 -14.07 11.39 19.48
CA ILE A 547 -14.57 10.33 20.33
C ILE A 547 -13.42 9.82 21.20
N THR A 548 -13.65 9.63 22.50
CA THR A 548 -12.61 9.12 23.41
C THR A 548 -13.08 7.84 24.09
N ARG A 549 -12.15 6.91 24.33
CA ARG A 549 -12.31 5.72 25.18
C ARG A 549 -11.13 5.65 26.13
N LYS A 550 -11.36 5.41 27.42
CA LYS A 550 -10.31 5.39 28.44
C LYS A 550 -10.16 4.01 29.05
N GLY A 551 -8.93 3.63 29.40
CA GLY A 551 -8.62 2.35 30.05
C GLY A 551 -9.01 1.12 29.23
N VAL A 552 -9.02 1.22 27.90
CA VAL A 552 -9.32 0.11 26.99
C VAL A 552 -8.25 -0.97 27.15
N LYS A 553 -8.66 -2.22 27.34
CA LYS A 553 -7.73 -3.34 27.47
C LYS A 553 -7.06 -3.63 26.13
N ALA A 554 -5.81 -4.06 26.15
CA ALA A 554 -5.11 -4.55 24.97
C ALA A 554 -5.61 -5.94 24.52
N ASN A 555 -5.06 -6.43 23.41
CA ASN A 555 -5.23 -7.72 22.76
C ASN A 555 -6.67 -8.01 22.32
N GLN A 556 -7.27 -7.02 21.66
CA GLN A 556 -8.61 -7.13 21.11
C GLN A 556 -8.79 -6.19 19.91
N LEU A 557 -9.78 -6.52 19.09
CA LEU A 557 -10.43 -5.58 18.20
C LEU A 557 -11.51 -4.81 18.97
N ILE A 558 -11.48 -3.49 18.95
CA ILE A 558 -12.56 -2.62 19.46
C ILE A 558 -13.23 -1.90 18.29
N THR A 559 -14.56 -1.98 18.23
CA THR A 559 -15.38 -1.17 17.32
C THR A 559 -15.89 0.08 18.05
N ILE A 560 -15.70 1.24 17.46
CA ILE A 560 -16.18 2.53 17.96
C ILE A 560 -17.26 3.04 17.01
N ASN A 561 -18.48 3.15 17.56
CA ASN A 561 -19.67 3.69 16.90
C ASN A 561 -20.08 5.04 17.49
#